data_AF-A0A1H9VUT0-F1
#
_entry.id   AF-A0A1H9VUT0-F1
#
_cell.length_a   1.000
_cell.length_b   1.000
_cell.length_c   1.000
_cell.angle_alpha   90.00
_cell.angle_beta   90.00
_cell.angle_gamma   90.00
#
_symmetry.space_group_name_H-M   'P 1'
#
loop_
_entity.id
_entity.type
_entity.pdbx_description
1 polymer ?
#
loop_
_entity_poly.entity_id
_entity_poly.type
_entity_poly.pdbx_seq_one_letter_code
_entity_poly.pdbx_strand_id
1 'polypeptide(L)'
;MSRKERVLKKRYAIFCEGDTEYNYIDKMRKNQGVELVLKPINMHGGGYTNFLKQIKKEAQTNYLAKFIIVDADRIKTVPGEQENFFKLLEYCKLQNDKGNTPHFLIADNPDFEYVACLHDTDYKGQETKNFIVNAWKFKELAAFKSVEEVYEFLNTGNKSYKLMLEVIRKQDKLVSNKYEIKKKTFDIKIKHTDYNKDSLNKRNSNIEEFFDVIDW
;
A
#
# COMPACT_ATOMS: atom_id res chain seq x y z
N MET A 1 -4.43 -31.77 30.14
CA MET A 1 -4.97 -30.60 29.43
C MET A 1 -3.93 -30.13 28.42
N SER A 2 -4.16 -30.36 27.12
CA SER A 2 -3.28 -29.86 26.05
C SER A 2 -3.32 -28.32 26.07
N ARG A 3 -2.17 -27.67 26.27
CA ARG A 3 -2.05 -26.21 26.07
C ARG A 3 -2.45 -25.96 24.62
N LYS A 4 -3.49 -25.16 24.37
CA LYS A 4 -3.79 -24.65 23.03
C LYS A 4 -2.51 -24.06 22.46
N GLU A 5 -2.02 -24.66 21.38
CA GLU A 5 -0.85 -24.18 20.66
C GLU A 5 -1.13 -22.73 20.25
N ARG A 6 -0.29 -21.82 20.74
CA ARG A 6 -0.51 -20.38 20.54
C ARG A 6 -0.05 -20.05 19.12
N VAL A 7 -0.95 -20.13 18.16
CA VAL A 7 -0.68 -19.72 16.77
C VAL A 7 -0.30 -18.24 16.78
N LEU A 8 0.96 -17.96 16.44
CA LEU A 8 1.52 -16.61 16.47
C LEU A 8 1.00 -15.86 15.26
N LYS A 9 0.09 -14.90 15.48
CA LYS A 9 -0.53 -14.14 14.38
C LYS A 9 0.41 -13.00 13.94
N LYS A 10 0.84 -13.03 12.68
CA LYS A 10 1.53 -11.92 12.01
C LYS A 10 0.55 -10.77 11.83
N ARG A 11 0.69 -9.73 12.65
CA ARG A 11 -0.23 -8.58 12.63
C ARG A 11 0.41 -7.38 11.96
N TYR A 12 -0.30 -6.79 11.01
CA TYR A 12 0.12 -5.60 10.27
C TYR A 12 -0.98 -4.53 10.37
N ALA A 13 -0.57 -3.27 10.50
CA ALA A 13 -1.49 -2.14 10.32
C ALA A 13 -1.27 -1.56 8.92
N ILE A 14 -2.36 -1.28 8.20
CA ILE A 14 -2.33 -0.75 6.84
C ILE A 14 -3.16 0.53 6.84
N PHE A 15 -2.52 1.68 6.72
CA PHE A 15 -3.19 2.96 6.60
C PHE A 15 -3.45 3.21 5.11
N CYS A 16 -4.73 3.28 4.76
CA CYS A 16 -5.23 3.41 3.39
C CYS A 16 -5.80 4.82 3.19
N GLU A 17 -5.53 5.44 2.05
CA GLU A 17 -6.03 6.80 1.77
C GLU A 17 -7.55 6.87 1.70
N GLY A 18 -8.18 5.93 0.99
CA GLY A 18 -9.62 5.88 0.79
C GLY A 18 -10.23 4.49 0.83
N ASP A 19 -11.47 4.42 0.34
CA ASP A 19 -12.30 3.21 0.37
C ASP A 19 -11.77 2.13 -0.58
N THR A 20 -11.19 2.50 -1.72
CA THR A 20 -10.70 1.54 -2.72
C THR A 20 -9.56 0.68 -2.17
N GLU A 21 -8.52 1.30 -1.60
CA GLU A 21 -7.39 0.58 -1.00
C GLU A 21 -7.85 -0.18 0.24
N TYR A 22 -8.75 0.42 1.04
CA TYR A 22 -9.33 -0.26 2.20
C TYR A 22 -10.03 -1.55 1.80
N ASN A 23 -10.93 -1.51 0.81
CA ASN A 23 -11.69 -2.67 0.34
C ASN A 23 -10.78 -3.71 -0.30
N TYR A 24 -9.77 -3.28 -1.06
CA TYR A 24 -8.76 -4.17 -1.63
C TYR A 24 -8.03 -4.97 -0.55
N ILE A 25 -7.55 -4.29 0.50
CA ILE A 25 -6.80 -4.92 1.60
C ILE A 25 -7.72 -5.74 2.53
N ASP A 26 -8.92 -5.26 2.83
CA ASP A 26 -9.89 -6.00 3.66
C ASP A 26 -10.29 -7.31 2.99
N LYS A 27 -10.52 -7.30 1.68
CA LYS A 27 -10.87 -8.51 0.96
C LYS A 27 -9.69 -9.45 0.80
N MET A 28 -8.49 -8.92 0.51
CA MET A 28 -7.25 -9.70 0.56
C MET A 28 -7.07 -10.41 1.91
N ARG A 29 -7.34 -9.73 3.03
CA ARG A 29 -7.28 -10.33 4.38
C ARG A 29 -8.16 -11.57 4.51
N LYS A 30 -9.38 -11.53 3.96
CA LYS A 30 -10.33 -12.66 4.05
C LYS A 30 -9.84 -13.89 3.29
N ASN A 31 -8.99 -13.69 2.29
CA ASN A 31 -8.40 -14.74 1.47
C ASN A 31 -7.06 -15.26 2.04
N GLN A 32 -6.54 -14.63 3.10
CA GLN A 32 -5.30 -15.01 3.77
C GLN A 32 -5.59 -15.93 4.96
N GLY A 33 -4.65 -16.83 5.27
CA GLY A 33 -4.80 -17.81 6.35
C GLY A 33 -4.90 -17.16 7.75
N VAL A 34 -5.36 -17.93 8.74
CA VAL A 34 -5.61 -17.47 10.13
C VAL A 34 -4.38 -16.90 10.86
N GLU A 35 -3.19 -17.09 10.30
CA GLU A 35 -1.90 -16.60 10.79
C GLU A 35 -1.62 -15.14 10.42
N LEU A 36 -2.33 -14.57 9.44
CA LEU A 36 -2.16 -13.19 9.00
C LEU A 36 -3.32 -12.31 9.46
N VAL A 37 -3.00 -11.19 10.12
CA VAL A 37 -4.00 -10.18 10.53
C VAL A 37 -3.62 -8.84 9.91
N LEU A 38 -4.33 -8.49 8.84
CA LEU A 38 -4.30 -7.16 8.24
C LEU A 38 -5.34 -6.28 8.94
N LYS A 39 -4.92 -5.14 9.48
CA LYS A 39 -5.83 -4.11 10.02
C LYS A 39 -5.81 -2.90 9.09
N PRO A 40 -6.68 -2.86 8.06
CA PRO A 40 -6.83 -1.67 7.24
C PRO A 40 -7.46 -0.54 8.06
N ILE A 41 -6.95 0.67 7.90
CA ILE A 41 -7.39 1.90 8.56
C ILE A 41 -7.61 2.91 7.45
N ASN A 42 -8.88 3.18 7.16
CA ASN A 42 -9.26 4.18 6.18
C ASN A 42 -9.05 5.58 6.77
N MET A 43 -8.32 6.41 6.03
CA MET A 43 -8.01 7.77 6.45
C MET A 43 -9.10 8.77 6.07
N HIS A 44 -10.05 8.37 5.22
CA HIS A 44 -11.11 9.20 4.65
C HIS A 44 -10.55 10.44 3.95
N GLY A 45 -9.39 10.30 3.31
CA GLY A 45 -8.63 11.41 2.72
C GLY A 45 -8.03 12.37 3.77
N GLY A 46 -8.06 13.67 3.45
CA GLY A 46 -7.52 14.72 4.32
C GLY A 46 -6.01 14.96 4.21
N GLY A 47 -5.35 14.33 3.23
CA GLY A 47 -3.96 14.56 2.88
C GLY A 47 -2.93 14.02 3.88
N TYR A 48 -1.64 14.24 3.59
CA TYR A 48 -0.55 13.61 4.35
C TYR A 48 -0.48 14.07 5.82
N THR A 49 -1.01 15.25 6.14
CA THR A 49 -1.12 15.72 7.53
C THR A 49 -2.09 14.85 8.35
N ASN A 50 -3.21 14.41 7.76
CA ASN A 50 -4.15 13.54 8.45
C ASN A 50 -3.53 12.16 8.70
N PHE A 51 -2.84 11.59 7.69
CA PHE A 51 -2.02 10.39 7.85
C PHE A 51 -1.09 10.49 9.04
N LEU A 52 -0.26 11.52 9.08
CA LEU A 52 0.70 11.72 10.17
C LEU A 52 0.02 11.80 11.54
N LYS A 53 -1.15 12.46 11.64
CA LYS A 53 -1.93 12.54 12.88
C LYS A 53 -2.45 11.18 13.34
N GLN A 54 -2.98 10.36 12.44
CA GLN A 54 -3.54 9.05 12.83
C GLN A 54 -2.44 8.01 13.12
N ILE A 55 -1.36 7.99 12.33
CA ILE A 55 -0.23 7.07 12.57
C ILE A 55 0.37 7.30 13.96
N LYS A 56 0.46 8.56 14.40
CA LYS A 56 0.92 8.93 15.74
C LYS A 56 -0.01 8.47 16.88
N LYS A 57 -1.30 8.27 16.61
CA LYS A 57 -2.29 7.78 17.59
C LYS A 57 -2.32 6.26 17.68
N GLU A 58 -2.04 5.57 16.59
CA GLU A 58 -2.02 4.10 16.57
C GLU A 58 -0.85 3.57 17.40
N ALA A 59 -1.17 2.66 18.33
CA ALA A 59 -0.19 2.03 19.21
C ALA A 59 1.00 1.48 18.42
N GLN A 60 2.21 1.63 18.97
CA GLN A 60 3.42 1.10 18.33
C GLN A 60 3.59 -0.40 18.57
N THR A 61 2.96 -0.95 19.61
CA THR A 61 3.12 -2.34 20.03
C THR A 61 2.12 -3.27 19.33
N ASN A 62 2.47 -4.56 19.23
CA ASN A 62 1.66 -5.66 18.67
C ASN A 62 1.55 -5.74 17.14
N TYR A 63 2.34 -4.96 16.38
CA TYR A 63 2.45 -5.10 14.93
C TYR A 63 3.86 -5.53 14.53
N LEU A 64 3.97 -6.36 13.50
CA LEU A 64 5.25 -6.69 12.86
C LEU A 64 5.72 -5.58 11.93
N ALA A 65 4.78 -4.89 11.27
CA ALA A 65 5.05 -3.69 10.49
C ALA A 65 3.79 -2.83 10.35
N LYS A 66 4.00 -1.56 9.99
CA LYS A 66 2.97 -0.61 9.58
C LYS A 66 3.20 -0.22 8.12
N PHE A 67 2.17 -0.32 7.30
CA PHE A 67 2.16 0.13 5.91
C PHE A 67 1.34 1.40 5.80
N ILE A 68 1.89 2.40 5.15
CA ILE A 68 1.25 3.68 4.92
C ILE A 68 1.14 3.83 3.41
N ILE A 69 -0.05 3.56 2.84
CA ILE A 69 -0.31 3.60 1.41
C ILE A 69 -0.98 4.93 1.09
N VAL A 70 -0.35 5.73 0.25
CA VAL A 70 -0.81 7.07 -0.11
C VAL A 70 -0.78 7.28 -1.61
N ASP A 71 -1.71 8.10 -2.11
CA ASP A 71 -1.65 8.62 -3.47
C ASP A 71 -0.57 9.71 -3.54
N ALA A 72 0.26 9.67 -4.57
CA ALA A 72 1.39 10.58 -4.75
C ALA A 72 1.06 11.79 -5.65
N ASP A 73 -0.07 11.76 -6.35
CA ASP A 73 -0.52 12.86 -7.21
C ASP A 73 -0.66 14.18 -6.44
N ARG A 74 -1.11 14.11 -5.18
CA ARG A 74 -1.30 15.27 -4.29
C ARG A 74 -0.04 16.07 -4.08
N ILE A 75 1.15 15.43 -4.12
CA ILE A 75 2.45 16.12 -4.04
C ILE A 75 2.55 17.23 -5.09
N LYS A 76 1.95 17.02 -6.26
CA LYS A 76 1.99 17.95 -7.41
C LYS A 76 0.73 18.79 -7.55
N THR A 77 -0.43 18.22 -7.22
CA THR A 77 -1.73 18.82 -7.53
C THR A 77 -2.27 19.71 -6.42
N VAL A 78 -1.82 19.54 -5.17
CA VAL A 78 -2.35 20.25 -4.02
C VAL A 78 -1.26 21.11 -3.35
N PRO A 79 -1.43 22.45 -3.29
CA PRO A 79 -0.48 23.33 -2.60
C PRO A 79 -0.22 22.91 -1.15
N GLY A 80 1.05 22.85 -0.77
CA GLY A 80 1.49 22.47 0.59
C GLY A 80 1.58 20.96 0.86
N GLU A 81 0.97 20.11 0.03
CA GLU A 81 1.05 18.66 0.23
C GLU A 81 2.45 18.10 -0.01
N GLN A 82 3.27 18.73 -0.85
CA GLN A 82 4.69 18.36 -0.97
C GLN A 82 5.42 18.44 0.38
N GLU A 83 5.26 19.53 1.13
CA GLU A 83 5.89 19.68 2.45
C GLU A 83 5.31 18.67 3.45
N ASN A 84 4.00 18.44 3.40
CA ASN A 84 3.35 17.45 4.28
C ASN A 84 3.79 16.02 3.97
N PHE A 85 4.03 15.68 2.70
CA PHE A 85 4.60 14.40 2.30
C PHE A 85 6.00 14.21 2.87
N PHE A 86 6.85 15.24 2.80
CA PHE A 86 8.19 15.18 3.40
C PHE A 86 8.14 14.99 4.92
N LYS A 87 7.23 15.67 5.62
CA LYS A 87 7.01 15.45 7.06
C LYS A 87 6.58 14.01 7.37
N LEU A 88 5.74 13.40 6.53
CA LEU A 88 5.33 12.01 6.67
C LEU A 88 6.50 11.05 6.41
N LEU A 89 7.28 11.28 5.34
CA LEU A 89 8.47 10.50 5.00
C LEU A 89 9.52 10.56 6.11
N GLU A 90 9.86 11.75 6.59
CA GLU A 90 10.80 11.95 7.70
C GLU A 90 10.33 11.27 8.98
N TYR A 91 9.03 11.36 9.29
CA TYR A 91 8.49 10.66 10.44
C TYR A 91 8.69 9.15 10.33
N CYS A 92 8.42 8.54 9.17
CA CYS A 92 8.64 7.11 8.96
C CYS A 92 10.11 6.73 9.13
N LYS A 93 11.04 7.51 8.55
CA LYS A 93 12.49 7.34 8.72
C LYS A 93 12.90 7.38 10.20
N LEU A 94 12.43 8.40 10.93
CA LEU A 94 12.71 8.55 12.36
C LEU A 94 12.16 7.39 13.22
N GLN A 95 11.00 6.82 12.86
CA GLN A 95 10.50 5.62 13.56
C GLN A 95 11.36 4.39 13.26
N ASN A 96 11.81 4.24 12.02
CA ASN A 96 12.66 3.14 11.58
C ASN A 96 14.05 3.18 12.24
N ASP A 97 14.66 4.38 12.35
CA ASP A 97 15.97 4.56 12.98
C ASP A 97 15.96 4.22 14.47
N LYS A 98 14.81 4.42 15.15
CA LYS A 98 14.62 4.02 16.56
C LYS A 98 14.61 2.50 16.75
N GLY A 99 14.45 1.71 15.69
CA GLY A 99 14.37 0.25 15.75
C GLY A 99 13.08 -0.29 16.37
N ASN A 100 12.02 0.52 16.39
CA ASN A 100 10.68 0.08 16.78
C ASN A 100 10.01 -0.70 15.63
N THR A 101 8.68 -0.82 15.67
CA THR A 101 7.87 -1.35 14.57
C THR A 101 8.20 -0.64 13.25
N PRO A 102 8.61 -1.37 12.21
CA PRO A 102 8.99 -0.78 10.93
C PRO A 102 7.79 -0.12 10.24
N HIS A 103 8.02 1.06 9.69
CA HIS A 103 7.08 1.85 8.91
C HIS A 103 7.51 1.82 7.44
N PHE A 104 6.67 1.21 6.61
CA PHE A 104 6.79 1.21 5.16
C PHE A 104 5.90 2.32 4.59
N LEU A 105 6.52 3.36 4.04
CA LEU A 105 5.78 4.32 3.22
C LEU A 105 5.69 3.78 1.80
N ILE A 106 4.46 3.58 1.32
CA ILE A 106 4.12 3.16 -0.03
C ILE A 106 3.48 4.35 -0.72
N ALA A 107 4.04 4.77 -1.86
CA ALA A 107 3.54 5.88 -2.65
C ALA A 107 3.07 5.36 -4.01
N ASP A 108 1.76 5.29 -4.19
CA ASP A 108 1.14 4.96 -5.47
C ASP A 108 1.10 6.24 -6.31
N ASN A 109 1.82 6.26 -7.42
CA ASN A 109 2.00 7.44 -8.26
C ASN A 109 1.44 7.18 -9.67
N PRO A 110 0.33 7.81 -10.06
CA PRO A 110 -0.36 8.90 -9.36
C PRO A 110 -1.19 8.46 -8.16
N ASP A 111 -1.86 7.32 -8.27
CA ASP A 111 -2.89 6.86 -7.34
C ASP A 111 -3.03 5.33 -7.36
N PHE A 112 -3.85 4.78 -6.48
CA PHE A 112 -4.15 3.34 -6.48
C PHE A 112 -4.91 2.87 -7.73
N GLU A 113 -5.70 3.72 -8.39
CA GLU A 113 -6.41 3.32 -9.61
C GLU A 113 -5.44 2.93 -10.73
N TYR A 114 -4.30 3.62 -10.83
CA TYR A 114 -3.21 3.20 -11.69
C TYR A 114 -2.70 1.80 -11.32
N VAL A 115 -2.43 1.54 -10.04
CA VAL A 115 -1.99 0.23 -9.54
C VAL A 115 -3.03 -0.86 -9.83
N ALA A 116 -4.31 -0.56 -9.67
CA ALA A 116 -5.41 -1.45 -10.01
C ALA A 116 -5.37 -1.82 -11.50
N CYS A 117 -5.19 -0.85 -12.40
CA CYS A 117 -5.11 -1.11 -13.84
C CYS A 117 -3.95 -2.03 -14.23
N LEU A 118 -2.84 -2.00 -13.49
CA LEU A 118 -1.69 -2.90 -13.73
C LEU A 118 -2.00 -4.39 -13.50
N HIS A 119 -3.13 -4.72 -12.88
CA HIS A 119 -3.57 -6.11 -12.74
C HIS A 119 -4.01 -6.69 -14.09
N ASP A 120 -4.45 -5.87 -15.03
CA ASP A 120 -5.08 -6.31 -16.29
C ASP A 120 -4.06 -6.38 -17.43
N THR A 121 -4.01 -7.52 -18.13
CA THR A 121 -3.13 -7.68 -19.31
C THR A 121 -3.42 -6.70 -20.42
N ASP A 122 -4.64 -6.17 -20.51
CA ASP A 122 -5.07 -5.27 -21.58
C ASP A 122 -4.67 -3.82 -21.31
N TYR A 123 -4.24 -3.51 -20.08
CA TYR A 123 -3.69 -2.21 -19.75
C TYR A 123 -2.25 -2.08 -20.25
N LYS A 124 -2.04 -1.17 -21.20
CA LYS A 124 -0.76 -0.85 -21.84
C LYS A 124 -0.29 0.57 -21.53
N GLY A 125 -0.76 1.14 -20.42
CA GLY A 125 -0.43 2.49 -20.01
C GLY A 125 -1.35 3.57 -20.59
N GLN A 126 -2.59 3.23 -20.95
CA GLN A 126 -3.63 4.19 -21.29
C GLN A 126 -3.93 5.13 -20.10
N GLU A 127 -4.74 6.16 -20.33
CA GLU A 127 -5.26 6.98 -19.24
C GLU A 127 -6.18 6.11 -18.35
N THR A 128 -5.91 6.13 -17.04
CA THR A 128 -6.48 5.21 -16.05
C THR A 128 -8.00 5.30 -15.99
N LYS A 129 -8.57 6.50 -15.89
CA LYS A 129 -10.03 6.69 -15.80
C LYS A 129 -10.73 6.16 -17.04
N ASN A 130 -10.21 6.46 -18.22
CA ASN A 130 -10.74 5.99 -19.50
C ASN A 130 -10.66 4.47 -19.62
N PHE A 131 -9.59 3.84 -19.13
CA PHE A 131 -9.49 2.38 -19.13
C PHE A 131 -10.56 1.76 -18.21
N ILE A 132 -10.71 2.28 -17.00
CA ILE A 132 -11.73 1.81 -16.03
C ILE A 132 -13.15 1.94 -16.62
N VAL A 133 -13.48 3.08 -17.24
CA VAL A 133 -14.82 3.29 -17.80
C VAL A 133 -15.04 2.46 -19.05
N ASN A 134 -14.09 2.48 -20.00
CA ASN A 134 -14.32 1.92 -21.32
C ASN A 134 -13.94 0.44 -21.45
N ALA A 135 -12.86 0.00 -20.81
CA ALA A 135 -12.41 -1.39 -20.86
C ALA A 135 -13.13 -2.23 -19.79
N TRP A 136 -13.15 -1.76 -18.54
CA TRP A 136 -13.83 -2.46 -17.44
C TRP A 136 -15.34 -2.20 -17.36
N LYS A 137 -15.88 -1.32 -18.22
CA LYS A 137 -17.33 -1.06 -18.35
C LYS A 137 -17.99 -0.50 -17.09
N PHE A 138 -17.22 0.13 -16.19
CA PHE A 138 -17.81 0.90 -15.11
C PHE A 138 -18.48 2.17 -15.67
N LYS A 139 -19.66 2.52 -15.14
CA LYS A 139 -20.38 3.74 -15.54
C LYS A 139 -19.51 4.99 -15.38
N GLU A 140 -18.75 5.04 -14.29
CA GLU A 140 -17.85 6.14 -13.94
C GLU A 140 -16.79 5.65 -12.94
N LEU A 141 -15.78 6.48 -12.70
CA LEU A 141 -14.70 6.15 -11.76
C LEU A 141 -15.22 5.93 -10.33
N ALA A 142 -16.20 6.72 -9.89
CA ALA A 142 -16.79 6.57 -8.56
C ALA A 142 -17.42 5.19 -8.35
N ALA A 143 -18.03 4.61 -9.40
CA ALA A 143 -18.61 3.27 -9.33
C ALA A 143 -17.55 2.18 -9.14
N PHE A 144 -16.33 2.38 -9.66
CA PHE A 144 -15.19 1.50 -9.39
C PHE A 144 -14.68 1.67 -7.95
N LYS A 145 -14.53 2.91 -7.47
CA LYS A 145 -14.05 3.19 -6.11
C LYS A 145 -14.97 2.63 -5.01
N SER A 146 -16.26 2.44 -5.32
CA SER A 146 -17.25 1.86 -4.41
C SER A 146 -17.32 0.32 -4.42
N VAL A 147 -16.47 -0.38 -5.19
CA VAL A 147 -16.52 -1.84 -5.27
C VAL A 147 -15.92 -2.46 -3.99
N GLU A 148 -16.76 -3.08 -3.17
CA GLU A 148 -16.30 -3.79 -1.96
C GLU A 148 -15.44 -5.02 -2.30
N GLU A 149 -15.77 -5.70 -3.41
CA GLU A 149 -15.09 -6.90 -3.89
C GLU A 149 -13.97 -6.61 -4.91
N VAL A 150 -13.34 -5.44 -4.77
CA VAL A 150 -12.34 -4.95 -5.74
C VAL A 150 -11.13 -5.88 -5.84
N TYR A 151 -10.72 -6.52 -4.74
CA TYR A 151 -9.64 -7.51 -4.78
C TYR A 151 -9.99 -8.71 -5.67
N GLU A 152 -11.21 -9.26 -5.57
CA GLU A 152 -11.62 -10.39 -6.40
C GLU A 152 -11.74 -9.97 -7.87
N PHE A 153 -12.33 -8.81 -8.12
CA PHE A 153 -12.43 -8.22 -9.46
C PHE A 153 -11.04 -8.07 -10.12
N LEU A 154 -10.06 -7.54 -9.38
CA LEU A 154 -8.68 -7.35 -9.84
C LEU A 154 -7.85 -8.65 -9.88
N ASN A 155 -8.41 -9.80 -9.50
CA ASN A 155 -7.72 -11.09 -9.47
C ASN A 155 -8.51 -12.20 -10.16
N THR A 156 -9.39 -11.84 -11.11
CA THR A 156 -10.22 -12.78 -11.87
C THR A 156 -9.96 -12.66 -13.38
N GLY A 157 -10.00 -13.81 -14.07
CA GLY A 157 -9.87 -13.86 -15.53
C GLY A 157 -8.47 -13.47 -15.99
N ASN A 158 -8.36 -12.44 -16.82
CA ASN A 158 -7.08 -11.89 -17.30
C ASN A 158 -6.43 -10.91 -16.31
N LYS A 159 -6.99 -10.74 -15.11
CA LYS A 159 -6.47 -9.85 -14.07
C LYS A 159 -5.76 -10.63 -12.96
N SER A 160 -4.61 -10.13 -12.51
CA SER A 160 -3.84 -10.76 -11.42
C SER A 160 -2.87 -9.79 -10.77
N TYR A 161 -2.78 -9.85 -9.43
CA TYR A 161 -1.78 -9.11 -8.66
C TYR A 161 -0.36 -9.53 -9.03
N LYS A 162 -0.15 -10.77 -9.49
CA LYS A 162 1.17 -11.22 -9.98
C LYS A 162 1.64 -10.41 -11.19
N LEU A 163 0.73 -10.12 -12.13
CA LEU A 163 1.03 -9.27 -13.27
C LEU A 163 1.39 -7.84 -12.83
N MET A 164 0.58 -7.29 -11.92
CA MET A 164 0.85 -5.98 -11.34
C MET A 164 2.26 -5.94 -10.70
N LEU A 165 2.63 -6.95 -9.91
CA LEU A 165 3.94 -7.05 -9.29
C LEU A 165 5.09 -7.15 -10.32
N GLU A 166 4.90 -7.90 -11.40
CA GLU A 166 5.91 -8.01 -12.47
C GLU A 166 6.19 -6.70 -13.17
N VAL A 167 5.16 -5.86 -13.37
CA VAL A 167 5.31 -4.54 -13.96
C VAL A 167 5.97 -3.60 -12.95
N ILE A 168 5.44 -3.54 -11.74
CA ILE A 168 5.89 -2.63 -10.69
C ILE A 168 7.36 -2.86 -10.36
N ARG A 169 7.82 -4.10 -10.21
CA ARG A 169 9.23 -4.42 -9.88
C ARG A 169 10.26 -3.90 -10.89
N LYS A 170 9.85 -3.60 -12.12
CA LYS A 170 10.72 -3.09 -13.19
C LYS A 170 10.76 -1.55 -13.26
N GLN A 171 9.96 -0.86 -12.45
CA GLN A 171 9.85 0.59 -12.48
C GLN A 171 10.87 1.26 -11.57
N ASP A 172 11.31 2.45 -11.95
CA ASP A 172 11.92 3.39 -11.01
C ASP A 172 10.87 3.78 -9.96
N LYS A 173 11.31 3.93 -8.71
CA LYS A 173 10.42 4.16 -7.56
C LYS A 173 10.52 5.60 -7.07
N LEU A 174 9.38 6.22 -6.78
CA LEU A 174 9.34 7.50 -6.04
C LEU A 174 9.84 7.32 -4.60
N VAL A 175 9.40 6.26 -3.93
CA VAL A 175 9.85 5.85 -2.60
C VAL A 175 10.34 4.41 -2.69
N SER A 176 11.47 4.08 -2.08
CA SER A 176 11.90 2.68 -1.93
C SER A 176 12.41 2.44 -0.53
N ASN A 177 11.87 1.44 0.15
CA ASN A 177 12.37 1.00 1.45
C ASN A 177 13.39 -0.12 1.22
N LYS A 178 14.59 0.00 1.80
CA LYS A 178 15.58 -1.07 1.88
C LYS A 178 15.40 -1.77 3.20
N TYR A 179 15.08 -3.06 3.19
CA TYR A 179 14.71 -3.79 4.39
C TYR A 179 15.21 -5.22 4.41
N GLU A 180 15.29 -5.78 5.62
CA GLU A 180 15.64 -7.17 5.88
C GLU A 180 14.49 -7.86 6.61
N ILE A 181 14.24 -9.11 6.24
CA ILE A 181 13.18 -9.94 6.79
C ILE A 181 13.81 -11.23 7.36
N LYS A 182 13.69 -11.45 8.67
CA LYS A 182 14.20 -12.66 9.34
C LYS A 182 13.06 -13.62 9.69
N LYS A 183 12.86 -14.63 8.84
CA LYS A 183 11.73 -15.60 8.92
C LYS A 183 11.61 -16.32 10.24
N LYS A 184 12.74 -16.80 10.76
CA LYS A 184 12.76 -17.59 12.01
C LYS A 184 12.32 -16.81 13.24
N THR A 185 12.47 -15.48 13.23
CA THR A 185 12.21 -14.62 14.39
C THR A 185 11.08 -13.64 14.17
N PHE A 186 10.41 -13.67 13.00
CA PHE A 186 9.41 -12.68 12.59
C PHE A 186 9.87 -11.23 12.76
N ASP A 187 11.17 -10.98 12.53
CA ASP A 187 11.80 -9.67 12.69
C ASP A 187 11.92 -9.00 11.31
N ILE A 188 11.50 -7.74 11.22
CA ILE A 188 11.57 -6.93 10.01
C ILE A 188 12.27 -5.63 10.37
N LYS A 189 13.30 -5.26 9.60
CA LYS A 189 14.05 -4.03 9.82
C LYS A 189 14.20 -3.25 8.54
N ILE A 190 13.70 -2.01 8.53
CA ILE A 190 14.07 -1.03 7.50
C ILE A 190 15.50 -0.54 7.79
N LYS A 191 16.36 -0.58 6.78
CA LYS A 191 17.74 -0.09 6.82
C LYS A 191 17.84 1.34 6.29
N HIS A 192 17.06 1.64 5.26
CA HIS A 192 17.05 2.94 4.61
C HIS A 192 15.75 3.15 3.84
N THR A 193 15.36 4.40 3.60
CA THR A 193 14.26 4.74 2.70
C THR A 193 14.72 5.83 1.73
N ASP A 194 14.75 5.48 0.46
CA ASP A 194 15.10 6.37 -0.65
C ASP A 194 13.87 7.19 -1.09
N TYR A 195 14.11 8.43 -1.53
CA TYR A 195 13.12 9.25 -2.21
C TYR A 195 13.73 9.81 -3.50
N ASN A 196 13.16 9.44 -4.65
CA ASN A 196 13.62 9.88 -5.96
C ASN A 196 12.61 10.85 -6.59
N LYS A 197 12.91 12.15 -6.46
CA LYS A 197 12.06 13.22 -7.00
C LYS A 197 11.84 13.11 -8.52
N ASP A 198 12.80 12.59 -9.28
CA ASP A 198 12.67 12.47 -10.74
C ASP A 198 11.60 11.44 -11.14
N SER A 199 11.38 10.45 -10.28
CA SER A 199 10.32 9.45 -10.46
C SER A 199 8.92 10.01 -10.23
N LEU A 200 8.79 11.21 -9.64
CA LEU A 200 7.49 11.85 -9.45
C LEU A 200 6.81 12.16 -10.80
N ASN A 201 7.57 12.38 -11.87
CA ASN A 201 7.06 12.64 -13.23
C ASN A 201 6.73 11.38 -14.03
N LYS A 202 6.94 10.20 -13.46
CA LYS A 202 6.58 8.90 -14.06
C LYS A 202 5.42 8.29 -13.29
N ARG A 203 4.76 7.29 -13.86
CA ARG A 203 3.84 6.44 -13.11
C ARG A 203 4.64 5.30 -12.48
N ASN A 204 4.50 5.10 -11.18
CA ASN A 204 5.17 4.05 -10.42
C ASN A 204 4.48 3.80 -9.09
N SER A 205 4.87 2.73 -8.43
CA SER A 205 4.49 2.45 -7.04
C SER A 205 5.57 1.57 -6.42
N ASN A 206 5.68 1.56 -5.10
CA ASN A 206 6.49 0.59 -4.35
C ASN A 206 5.64 -0.43 -3.56
N ILE A 207 4.37 -0.62 -3.94
CA ILE A 207 3.44 -1.53 -3.25
C ILE A 207 3.91 -3.00 -3.27
N GLU A 208 4.86 -3.39 -4.13
CA GLU A 208 5.45 -4.72 -4.06
C GLU A 208 6.10 -5.01 -2.71
N GLU A 209 6.59 -3.98 -2.01
CA GLU A 209 7.20 -4.11 -0.69
C GLU A 209 6.18 -4.58 0.37
N PHE A 210 4.89 -4.27 0.17
CA PHE A 210 3.81 -4.81 1.00
C PHE A 210 3.65 -6.32 0.76
N PHE A 211 3.62 -6.75 -0.50
CA PHE A 211 3.48 -8.16 -0.86
C PHE A 211 4.68 -9.00 -0.41
N ASP A 212 5.90 -8.49 -0.59
CA ASP A 212 7.13 -9.15 -0.15
C ASP A 212 7.13 -9.42 1.37
N VAL A 213 6.44 -8.58 2.15
CA VAL A 213 6.38 -8.65 3.63
C VAL A 213 5.16 -9.41 4.16
N ILE A 214 4.13 -9.70 3.35
CA ILE A 214 2.96 -10.47 3.82
C ILE A 214 2.95 -11.92 3.29
N ASP A 215 3.49 -12.17 2.09
CA ASP A 215 3.44 -13.48 1.41
C ASP A 215 4.59 -14.45 1.79
N TRP A 216 5.34 -14.17 2.87
CA TRP A 216 6.61 -14.84 3.21
C TRP A 216 6.54 -15.94 4.27
#